data_AF-A0A1G7HKZ6-F1
#
_entry.id   AF-A0A1G7HKZ6-F1
#
_cell.length_a   1.000
_cell.length_b   1.000
_cell.length_c   1.000
_cell.angle_alpha   90.00
_cell.angle_beta   90.00
_cell.angle_gamma   90.00
#
_symmetry.space_group_name_H-M   'P 1'
#
loop_
_entity.id
_entity.type
_entity.pdbx_description
1 polymer ?
#
loop_
_entity_poly.entity_id
_entity_poly.type
_entity_poly.pdbx_seq_one_letter_code
_entity_poly.pdbx_strand_id
1 'polypeptide(L)'
;MGRSSHVFIAWGGNRDLADSVADILDKNGFKCIVGGDEDRNSSFYLGPRVIEQINSSYAVILLVEDFSNGKGTSTGVFRSNLMFEWGYALAELPPRLIFAAVVGFDRARAPTDLQGMWLETFEGYRRYQGGVENVSKKKLRECAEKIGQRFSEKMLESSVIFPEDPFYWFSEWASIKDRLSSLNREQTPLSPKEKRNIATHIVIPYIYSNAEPSLETFFDGVLYHDEEYDEIVVAKNVYAYFCARSNAEGLTVGLSSYDKFFEIKKNLSAVLKRRNKNDWIDLIASNFSSLVSRKIALVHNNNIGWRKQMEKAEEEINAAERILLEIEKKNKCSANSIFLWKGFIYYNKYNILSAKSKSRKLINLVEDAASYRGKAFSALSAESSKEMHAKFLWEKLLAEIEVYNAKEICGGLSVDRTEVNLALSTAISFIKKHVSDGSKNISDIVEKIENNKLYLSDKESKRAFEAIKIVLDK
;
A
#
# COMPACT_ATOMS: atom_id res chain seq x y z
N MET A 1 17.92 3.13 12.36
CA MET A 1 18.53 2.08 11.51
C MET A 1 17.40 1.18 11.06
N GLY A 2 17.26 0.92 9.76
CA GLY A 2 16.15 0.12 9.23
C GLY A 2 16.33 -1.36 9.56
N ARG A 3 15.25 -2.02 10.01
CA ARG A 3 15.23 -3.47 10.21
C ARG A 3 15.11 -4.15 8.84
N SER A 4 16.08 -4.99 8.52
CA SER A 4 16.07 -5.88 7.36
C SER A 4 15.11 -7.07 7.57
N SER A 5 14.78 -7.78 6.50
CA SER A 5 13.89 -8.96 6.51
C SER A 5 14.50 -10.23 7.13
N HIS A 6 15.52 -10.09 8.01
CA HIS A 6 16.25 -11.21 8.60
C HIS A 6 15.57 -11.78 9.85
N VAL A 7 15.64 -13.10 10.05
CA VAL A 7 15.31 -13.77 11.31
C VAL A 7 16.59 -14.08 12.06
N PHE A 8 16.77 -13.51 13.26
CA PHE A 8 17.92 -13.80 14.10
C PHE A 8 17.67 -15.05 14.93
N ILE A 9 18.58 -16.02 14.92
CA ILE A 9 18.46 -17.28 15.65
C ILE A 9 19.53 -17.32 16.74
N ALA A 10 19.11 -17.06 17.98
CA ALA A 10 19.90 -17.25 19.18
C ALA A 10 19.84 -18.72 19.64
N TRP A 11 20.93 -19.24 20.18
CA TRP A 11 21.03 -20.64 20.59
C TRP A 11 21.80 -20.81 21.90
N GLY A 12 21.30 -21.73 22.74
CA GLY A 12 21.78 -21.97 24.11
C GLY A 12 22.86 -23.04 24.26
N GLY A 13 22.95 -23.99 23.33
CA GLY A 13 23.90 -25.12 23.44
C GLY A 13 24.19 -25.84 22.12
N ASN A 14 23.21 -25.94 21.22
CA ASN A 14 23.35 -26.64 19.95
C ASN A 14 23.23 -25.74 18.73
N ARG A 15 24.39 -25.37 18.19
CA ARG A 15 24.48 -24.65 16.92
C ARG A 15 23.99 -25.46 15.73
N ASP A 16 24.22 -26.77 15.68
CA ASP A 16 23.80 -27.62 14.56
C ASP A 16 22.28 -27.57 14.35
N LEU A 17 21.51 -27.43 15.44
CA LEU A 17 20.06 -27.19 15.37
C LEU A 17 19.74 -25.78 14.87
N ALA A 18 20.46 -24.76 15.31
CA ALA A 18 20.27 -23.39 14.83
C ALA A 18 20.52 -23.27 13.31
N ASP A 19 21.61 -23.87 12.83
CA ASP A 19 21.94 -23.95 11.40
C ASP A 19 20.86 -24.72 10.63
N SER A 20 20.38 -25.84 11.19
CA SER A 20 19.30 -26.62 10.55
C SER A 20 17.95 -25.89 10.54
N VAL A 21 17.63 -25.10 11.56
CA VAL A 21 16.44 -24.24 11.58
C VAL A 21 16.58 -23.14 10.53
N ALA A 22 17.76 -22.52 10.41
CA ALA A 22 18.06 -21.54 9.38
C ALA A 22 17.83 -22.13 7.97
N ASP A 23 18.36 -23.32 7.69
CA ASP A 23 18.19 -24.03 6.42
C ASP A 23 16.71 -24.29 6.06
N ILE A 24 15.88 -24.59 7.06
CA ILE A 24 14.44 -24.82 6.86
C ILE A 24 13.71 -23.50 6.59
N LEU A 25 14.04 -22.44 7.33
CA LEU A 25 13.42 -21.12 7.18
C LEU A 25 13.83 -20.43 5.87
N ASP A 26 15.09 -20.59 5.45
CA ASP A 26 15.60 -20.12 4.15
C ASP A 26 14.83 -20.77 2.99
N LYS A 27 14.53 -22.07 3.08
CA LYS A 27 13.65 -22.77 2.10
C LYS A 27 12.22 -22.24 2.09
N ASN A 28 11.75 -21.70 3.21
CA ASN A 28 10.44 -21.08 3.35
C ASN A 28 10.44 -19.57 3.03
N GLY A 29 11.56 -19.02 2.54
CA GLY A 29 11.68 -17.65 2.07
C GLY A 29 12.01 -16.62 3.16
N PHE A 30 12.37 -17.04 4.37
CA PHE A 30 12.91 -16.17 5.41
C PHE A 30 14.42 -16.16 5.30
N LYS A 31 15.09 -15.00 5.34
CA LYS A 31 16.55 -14.96 5.40
C LYS A 31 16.99 -15.05 6.85
N CYS A 32 17.87 -15.97 7.21
CA CYS A 32 18.27 -16.16 8.61
C CYS A 32 19.68 -15.63 8.92
N ILE A 33 19.87 -15.20 10.17
CA ILE A 33 21.18 -14.91 10.77
C ILE A 33 21.29 -15.78 12.02
N VAL A 34 22.20 -16.77 12.01
CA VAL A 34 22.51 -17.54 13.22
C VAL A 34 23.46 -16.72 14.09
N GLY A 35 23.02 -16.40 15.32
CA GLY A 35 23.74 -15.56 16.25
C GLY A 35 24.95 -16.24 16.91
N GLY A 36 25.85 -15.43 17.47
CA GLY A 36 27.09 -15.89 18.10
C GLY A 36 28.27 -16.06 17.14
N ASP A 37 29.45 -16.36 17.68
CA ASP A 37 30.70 -16.47 16.89
C ASP A 37 31.42 -17.82 17.13
N GLU A 38 32.18 -18.26 16.13
CA GLU A 38 33.07 -19.45 16.15
C GLU A 38 34.38 -19.17 16.90
N ASP A 39 34.80 -17.90 16.91
CA ASP A 39 36.10 -17.50 17.46
C ASP A 39 36.03 -17.26 18.96
N ARG A 40 36.51 -18.25 19.73
CA ARG A 40 36.70 -18.15 21.19
C ARG A 40 37.66 -17.02 21.62
N ASN A 41 38.34 -16.38 20.67
CA ASN A 41 39.37 -15.36 20.90
C ASN A 41 38.86 -13.90 20.85
N SER A 42 37.60 -13.63 20.47
CA SER A 42 37.07 -12.28 20.24
C SER A 42 36.07 -11.79 21.30
N SER A 43 36.20 -12.25 22.56
CA SER A 43 35.26 -12.00 23.66
C SER A 43 34.96 -10.51 23.94
N PHE A 44 35.82 -9.58 23.52
CA PHE A 44 35.64 -8.15 23.73
C PHE A 44 34.69 -7.44 22.75
N TYR A 45 34.32 -8.03 21.60
CA TYR A 45 33.54 -7.35 20.54
C TYR A 45 32.15 -7.98 20.26
N LEU A 46 31.72 -8.96 21.06
CA LEU A 46 30.48 -9.70 20.83
C LEU A 46 29.20 -8.86 21.02
N GLY A 47 29.21 -7.92 21.97
CA GLY A 47 28.04 -7.09 22.29
C GLY A 47 27.55 -6.24 21.12
N PRO A 48 28.39 -5.34 20.55
CA PRO A 48 27.99 -4.46 19.44
C PRO A 48 27.50 -5.20 18.20
N ARG A 49 28.14 -6.34 17.85
CA ARG A 49 27.76 -7.14 16.67
C ARG A 49 26.42 -7.83 16.86
N VAL A 50 26.17 -8.44 18.02
CA VAL A 50 24.88 -9.05 18.35
C VAL A 50 23.78 -8.00 18.38
N ILE A 51 24.06 -6.82 18.94
CA ILE A 51 23.16 -5.67 18.90
C ILE A 51 22.80 -5.30 17.46
N GLU A 52 23.80 -5.18 16.58
CA GLU A 52 23.58 -4.87 15.16
C GLU A 52 22.77 -5.95 14.45
N GLN A 53 23.06 -7.23 14.71
CA GLN A 53 22.30 -8.36 14.16
C GLN A 53 20.83 -8.35 14.60
N ILE A 54 20.56 -8.15 15.90
CA ILE A 54 19.19 -8.08 16.42
C ILE A 54 18.48 -6.82 15.88
N ASN A 55 19.16 -5.67 15.87
CA ASN A 55 18.60 -4.42 15.32
C ASN A 55 18.33 -4.49 13.82
N SER A 56 19.07 -5.32 13.10
CA SER A 56 18.78 -5.61 11.70
C SER A 56 17.65 -6.62 11.52
N SER A 57 17.29 -7.41 12.53
CA SER A 57 16.32 -8.50 12.37
C SER A 57 14.86 -8.03 12.46
N TYR A 58 14.00 -8.68 11.68
CA TYR A 58 12.53 -8.56 11.78
C TYR A 58 11.99 -9.36 12.96
N ALA A 59 12.54 -10.55 13.22
CA ALA A 59 12.09 -11.46 14.26
C ALA A 59 13.26 -12.21 14.88
N VAL A 60 13.06 -12.73 16.09
CA VAL A 60 14.06 -13.49 16.84
C VAL A 60 13.51 -14.88 17.20
N ILE A 61 14.32 -15.90 16.97
CA ILE A 61 14.14 -17.26 17.51
C ILE A 61 15.17 -17.48 18.61
N LEU A 62 14.70 -17.88 19.79
CA LEU A 62 15.52 -18.29 20.93
C LEU A 62 15.44 -19.80 21.08
N LEU A 63 16.53 -20.49 20.78
CA LEU A 63 16.67 -21.93 21.03
C LEU A 63 17.26 -22.13 22.42
N VAL A 64 16.38 -22.40 23.38
CA VAL A 64 16.71 -22.60 24.79
C VAL A 64 16.98 -24.09 24.99
N GLU A 65 18.24 -24.46 25.18
CA GLU A 65 18.69 -25.83 25.43
C GLU A 65 19.49 -25.89 26.74
N ASP A 66 19.22 -26.90 27.56
CA ASP A 66 19.93 -27.14 28.81
C ASP A 66 21.25 -27.88 28.53
N PHE A 67 22.38 -27.20 28.74
CA PHE A 67 23.73 -27.76 28.61
C PHE A 67 24.25 -28.39 29.91
N SER A 68 23.41 -28.51 30.96
CA SER A 68 23.82 -29.19 32.18
C SER A 68 24.10 -30.67 31.86
N ASN A 69 25.32 -31.11 32.16
CA ASN A 69 25.88 -32.43 31.83
C ASN A 69 25.18 -33.61 32.54
N GLY A 70 23.86 -33.69 32.54
CA GLY A 70 23.07 -34.67 33.31
C GLY A 70 23.18 -34.51 34.83
N LYS A 71 24.04 -33.61 35.32
CA LYS A 71 24.12 -33.19 36.73
C LYS A 71 22.98 -32.20 36.94
N GLY A 72 21.80 -32.72 37.32
CA GLY A 72 20.58 -31.96 37.51
C GLY A 72 20.72 -30.81 38.52
N THR A 73 21.35 -29.72 38.09
CA THR A 73 21.21 -28.43 38.74
C THR A 73 19.79 -27.94 38.44
N SER A 74 19.12 -27.42 39.47
CA SER A 74 17.77 -26.87 39.36
C SER A 74 17.67 -25.69 38.38
N THR A 75 18.81 -25.13 38.00
CA THR A 75 18.97 -24.13 36.94
C THR A 75 19.78 -24.74 35.80
N GLY A 76 19.20 -24.83 34.59
CA GLY A 76 19.93 -25.28 33.41
C GLY A 76 21.17 -24.43 33.14
N VAL A 77 22.17 -24.99 32.47
CA VAL A 77 23.37 -24.24 32.05
C VAL A 77 23.15 -23.76 30.61
N PHE A 78 23.21 -22.46 30.38
CA PHE A 78 23.00 -21.84 29.06
C PHE A 78 24.28 -21.14 28.58
N ARG A 79 24.45 -21.01 27.26
CA ARG A 79 25.46 -20.12 26.69
C ARG A 79 25.33 -18.72 27.31
N SER A 80 26.45 -18.17 27.75
CA SER A 80 26.54 -16.90 28.50
C SER A 80 25.84 -15.73 27.79
N ASN A 81 25.81 -15.74 26.46
CA ASN A 81 25.21 -14.67 25.67
C ASN A 81 23.71 -14.84 25.42
N LEU A 82 23.13 -16.02 25.66
CA LEU A 82 21.71 -16.26 25.36
C LEU A 82 20.81 -15.32 26.16
N MET A 83 21.13 -15.09 27.44
CA MET A 83 20.35 -14.18 28.30
C MET A 83 20.48 -12.72 27.87
N PHE A 84 21.65 -12.32 27.36
CA PHE A 84 21.86 -10.99 26.77
C PHE A 84 21.09 -10.83 25.46
N GLU A 85 21.24 -11.78 24.53
CA GLU A 85 20.51 -11.84 23.25
C GLU A 85 19.00 -11.79 23.49
N TRP A 86 18.52 -12.52 24.50
CA TRP A 86 17.12 -12.52 24.91
C TRP A 86 16.66 -11.18 25.49
N GLY A 87 17.36 -10.66 26.50
CA GLY A 87 17.00 -9.39 27.15
C GLY A 87 17.02 -8.23 26.16
N TYR A 88 17.98 -8.23 25.23
CA TYR A 88 18.05 -7.23 24.16
C TYR A 88 16.90 -7.41 23.16
N ALA A 89 16.60 -8.63 22.72
CA ALA A 89 15.45 -8.88 21.84
C ALA A 89 14.13 -8.42 22.48
N LEU A 90 13.92 -8.63 23.78
CA LEU A 90 12.72 -8.15 24.49
C LEU A 90 12.64 -6.62 24.56
N ALA A 91 13.78 -5.94 24.68
CA ALA A 91 13.83 -4.49 24.71
C ALA A 91 13.57 -3.88 23.33
N GLU A 92 14.00 -4.55 22.26
CA GLU A 92 13.95 -4.02 20.90
C GLU A 92 12.72 -4.46 20.10
N LEU A 93 12.29 -5.71 20.25
CA LEU A 93 11.24 -6.32 19.43
C LEU A 93 9.93 -6.47 20.20
N PRO A 94 8.78 -6.29 19.53
CA PRO A 94 7.50 -6.65 20.12
C PRO A 94 7.48 -8.13 20.53
N PRO A 95 6.86 -8.50 21.66
CA PRO A 95 6.83 -9.88 22.14
C PRO A 95 6.32 -10.90 21.11
N ARG A 96 5.44 -10.49 20.19
CA ARG A 96 4.90 -11.37 19.14
C ARG A 96 5.92 -11.77 18.06
N LEU A 97 7.00 -11.00 17.89
CA LEU A 97 8.08 -11.30 16.94
C LEU A 97 9.24 -12.06 17.58
N ILE A 98 9.07 -12.46 18.84
CA ILE A 98 10.03 -13.26 19.58
C ILE A 98 9.43 -14.65 19.78
N PHE A 99 10.12 -15.65 19.25
CA PHE A 99 9.74 -17.04 19.38
C PHE A 99 10.78 -17.77 20.22
N ALA A 100 10.36 -18.35 21.34
CA ALA A 100 11.27 -19.08 22.22
C ALA A 100 10.90 -20.56 22.26
N ALA A 101 11.83 -21.40 21.82
CA ALA A 101 11.72 -22.85 21.76
C ALA A 101 12.58 -23.49 22.85
N VAL A 102 11.94 -24.23 23.76
CA VAL A 102 12.63 -25.05 24.75
C VAL A 102 12.89 -26.42 24.14
N VAL A 103 14.16 -26.83 24.06
CA VAL A 103 14.57 -28.03 23.34
C VAL A 103 15.07 -29.09 24.32
N GLY A 104 14.42 -30.25 24.32
CA GLY A 104 14.94 -31.44 25.04
C GLY A 104 14.79 -31.46 26.56
N PHE A 105 14.04 -30.51 27.12
CA PHE A 105 13.71 -30.48 28.54
C PHE A 105 12.37 -29.79 28.79
N ASP A 106 11.82 -29.99 29.99
CA ASP A 106 10.53 -29.40 30.40
C ASP A 106 10.68 -27.90 30.66
N ARG A 107 9.71 -27.09 30.21
CA ARG A 107 9.60 -25.66 30.52
C ARG A 107 9.81 -25.33 32.00
N ALA A 108 9.34 -26.19 32.92
CA ALA A 108 9.51 -25.99 34.36
C ALA A 108 10.99 -26.00 34.83
N ARG A 109 11.92 -26.45 33.98
CA ARG A 109 13.37 -26.43 34.23
C ARG A 109 14.08 -25.26 33.55
N ALA A 110 13.38 -24.46 32.76
CA ALA A 110 13.93 -23.23 32.18
C ALA A 110 14.21 -22.21 33.31
N PRO A 111 15.13 -21.24 33.11
CA PRO A 111 15.29 -20.10 34.02
C PRO A 111 13.96 -19.45 34.33
N THR A 112 13.76 -19.03 35.57
CA THR A 112 12.51 -18.42 36.04
C THR A 112 12.07 -17.25 35.17
N ASP A 113 13.04 -16.47 34.68
CA ASP A 113 12.82 -15.34 33.77
C ASP A 113 12.21 -15.78 32.43
N LEU A 114 12.55 -16.99 31.94
CA LEU A 114 11.98 -17.60 30.74
C LEU A 114 10.65 -18.32 31.02
N GLN A 115 10.43 -18.86 32.24
CA GLN A 115 9.20 -19.57 32.60
C GLN A 115 7.93 -18.71 32.49
N GLY A 116 8.03 -17.40 32.75
CA GLY A 116 6.92 -16.44 32.63
C GLY A 116 6.49 -16.15 31.18
N MET A 117 7.26 -16.60 30.18
CA MET A 117 7.00 -16.35 28.76
C MET A 117 6.28 -17.52 28.07
N TRP A 118 5.71 -17.26 26.90
CA TRP A 118 5.12 -18.27 26.02
C TRP A 118 6.22 -19.10 25.35
N LEU A 119 6.84 -19.97 26.15
CA LEU A 119 7.81 -20.97 25.71
C LEU A 119 7.07 -22.18 25.10
N GLU A 120 7.48 -22.58 23.91
CA GLU A 120 7.00 -23.80 23.27
C GLU A 120 8.04 -24.91 23.44
N THR A 121 7.60 -26.06 23.94
CA THR A 121 8.49 -27.20 24.22
C THR A 121 8.57 -28.12 23.00
N PHE A 122 9.79 -28.42 22.57
CA PHE A 122 10.08 -29.34 21.47
C PHE A 122 10.79 -30.58 22.02
N GLU A 123 10.00 -31.63 22.20
CA GLU A 123 10.48 -32.94 22.67
C GLU A 123 11.06 -33.79 21.52
N GLY A 124 11.95 -34.72 21.86
CA GLY A 124 12.52 -35.71 20.92
C GLY A 124 13.97 -35.44 20.49
N TYR A 125 14.52 -34.28 20.85
CA TYR A 125 15.94 -33.94 20.70
C TYR A 125 16.57 -33.76 22.09
N ARG A 126 17.57 -34.55 22.48
CA ARG A 126 18.34 -34.36 23.73
C ARG A 126 19.80 -34.76 23.52
N ARG A 127 20.74 -33.85 23.78
CA ARG A 127 22.17 -34.17 23.83
C ARG A 127 22.53 -34.63 25.24
N TYR A 128 23.06 -35.84 25.38
CA TYR A 128 23.78 -36.26 26.59
C TYR A 128 25.28 -36.25 26.27
N GLN A 129 26.11 -35.62 27.10
CA GLN A 129 27.57 -35.81 27.04
C GLN A 129 28.04 -36.73 28.17
N GLY A 130 28.66 -37.83 27.75
CA GLY A 130 29.15 -38.95 28.57
C GLY A 130 29.29 -40.24 27.74
N GLY A 131 28.61 -40.31 26.60
CA GLY A 131 28.71 -41.40 25.62
C GLY A 131 27.87 -41.01 24.41
N VAL A 132 28.46 -41.15 23.22
CA VAL A 132 27.87 -40.76 21.94
C VAL A 132 26.60 -41.57 21.67
N GLU A 133 25.43 -41.08 22.07
CA GLU A 133 24.28 -41.23 21.19
C GLU A 133 24.42 -40.11 20.16
N ASN A 134 24.93 -40.48 18.98
CA ASN A 134 24.81 -39.67 17.79
C ASN A 134 23.32 -39.36 17.65
N VAL A 135 22.88 -38.16 18.03
CA VAL A 135 21.53 -37.71 17.68
C VAL A 135 21.46 -37.85 16.18
N SER A 136 20.61 -38.77 15.71
CA SER A 136 20.58 -39.08 14.29
C SER A 136 20.29 -37.78 13.55
N LYS A 137 20.99 -37.53 12.44
CA LYS A 137 20.75 -36.35 11.59
C LYS A 137 19.26 -36.18 11.27
N LYS A 138 18.53 -37.31 11.22
CA LYS A 138 17.08 -37.38 11.10
C LYS A 138 16.35 -36.71 12.27
N LYS A 139 16.62 -37.07 13.53
CA LYS A 139 15.95 -36.46 14.70
C LYS A 139 16.24 -34.96 14.83
N LEU A 140 17.47 -34.54 14.54
CA LEU A 140 17.85 -33.12 14.54
C LEU A 140 17.05 -32.35 13.48
N ARG A 141 16.97 -32.90 12.26
CA ARG A 141 16.19 -32.32 11.17
C ARG A 141 14.69 -32.29 11.47
N GLU A 142 14.12 -33.36 12.03
CA GLU A 142 12.70 -33.39 12.43
C GLU A 142 12.38 -32.33 13.50
N CYS A 143 13.30 -32.11 14.46
CA CYS A 143 13.15 -31.04 15.45
C CYS A 143 13.23 -29.65 14.81
N ALA A 144 14.21 -29.43 13.92
CA ALA A 144 14.35 -28.19 13.17
C ALA A 144 13.12 -27.89 12.30
N GLU A 145 12.57 -28.90 11.63
CA GLU A 145 11.35 -28.81 10.82
C GLU A 145 10.14 -28.39 11.67
N LYS A 146 9.94 -29.01 12.84
CA LYS A 146 8.88 -28.63 13.78
C LYS A 146 9.02 -27.19 14.27
N ILE A 147 10.23 -26.79 14.66
CA ILE A 147 10.52 -25.43 15.13
C ILE A 147 10.27 -24.42 14.00
N GLY A 148 10.81 -24.66 12.81
CA GLY A 148 10.66 -23.77 11.65
C GLY A 148 9.20 -23.66 11.18
N GLN A 149 8.46 -24.78 11.16
CA GLN A 149 7.03 -24.76 10.85
C GLN A 149 6.25 -23.95 11.88
N ARG A 150 6.46 -24.22 13.18
CA ARG A 150 5.71 -23.55 14.25
C ARG A 150 6.01 -22.07 14.33
N PHE A 151 7.28 -21.68 14.12
CA PHE A 151 7.67 -20.28 13.96
C PHE A 151 6.91 -19.63 12.80
N SER A 152 6.89 -20.29 11.63
CA SER A 152 6.20 -19.77 10.44
C SER A 152 4.70 -19.59 10.70
N GLU A 153 4.05 -20.58 11.34
CA GLU A 153 2.65 -20.50 11.75
C GLU A 153 2.41 -19.33 12.71
N LYS A 154 3.23 -19.17 13.75
CA LYS A 154 3.08 -18.08 14.72
C LYS A 154 3.29 -16.71 14.08
N MET A 155 4.24 -16.57 13.15
CA MET A 155 4.45 -15.33 12.41
C MET A 155 3.26 -15.02 11.48
N LEU A 156 2.57 -16.04 10.97
CA LEU A 156 1.32 -15.87 10.22
C LEU A 156 0.15 -15.52 11.14
N GLU A 157 -0.01 -16.19 12.30
CA GLU A 157 -1.07 -15.93 13.29
C GLU A 157 -0.96 -14.54 13.93
N SER A 158 0.27 -14.06 14.14
CA SER A 158 0.56 -12.74 14.70
C SER A 158 0.61 -11.62 13.66
N SER A 159 0.45 -11.96 12.37
CA SER A 159 0.41 -10.96 11.31
C SER A 159 -0.85 -10.10 11.43
N VAL A 160 -0.65 -8.80 11.31
CA VAL A 160 -1.69 -7.80 11.10
C VAL A 160 -2.30 -8.08 9.73
N ILE A 161 -3.38 -8.87 9.71
CA ILE A 161 -4.08 -9.17 8.46
C ILE A 161 -4.72 -7.89 7.94
N PHE A 162 -4.19 -7.39 6.83
CA PHE A 162 -4.85 -6.43 5.97
C PHE A 162 -5.53 -7.19 4.83
N PRO A 163 -6.79 -6.88 4.49
CA PRO A 163 -7.44 -7.52 3.36
C PRO A 163 -6.72 -7.24 2.04
N GLU A 164 -6.75 -8.19 1.12
CA GLU A 164 -6.17 -8.04 -0.23
C GLU A 164 -7.21 -7.44 -1.21
N ASP A 165 -8.41 -7.09 -0.73
CA ASP A 165 -9.50 -6.58 -1.55
C ASP A 165 -9.48 -5.04 -1.63
N PRO A 166 -9.26 -4.43 -2.81
CA PRO A 166 -9.26 -2.97 -3.02
C PRO A 166 -10.46 -2.23 -2.40
N PHE A 167 -11.66 -2.79 -2.53
CA PHE A 167 -12.89 -2.17 -2.06
C PHE A 167 -12.92 -2.06 -0.54
N TYR A 168 -12.40 -3.06 0.18
CA TYR A 168 -12.31 -3.01 1.65
C TYR A 168 -11.44 -1.83 2.11
N TRP A 169 -10.29 -1.65 1.45
CA TRP A 169 -9.39 -0.53 1.75
C TRP A 169 -10.05 0.83 1.64
N PHE A 170 -10.93 0.92 0.66
CA PHE A 170 -11.68 2.10 0.37
C PHE A 170 -12.88 2.30 1.32
N SER A 171 -13.67 1.25 1.57
CA SER A 171 -14.88 1.34 2.42
C SER A 171 -14.54 1.52 3.90
N GLU A 172 -13.46 0.89 4.37
CA GLU A 172 -13.03 0.89 5.78
C GLU A 172 -11.85 1.85 6.02
N TRP A 173 -11.66 2.86 5.17
CA TRP A 173 -10.45 3.70 5.21
C TRP A 173 -10.21 4.35 6.57
N ALA A 174 -11.26 4.83 7.26
CA ALA A 174 -11.11 5.44 8.58
C ALA A 174 -10.50 4.46 9.59
N SER A 175 -11.06 3.25 9.68
CA SER A 175 -10.56 2.17 10.55
C SER A 175 -9.14 1.75 10.18
N ILE A 176 -8.86 1.60 8.88
CA ILE A 176 -7.52 1.26 8.40
C ILE A 176 -6.51 2.35 8.73
N LYS A 177 -6.87 3.63 8.54
CA LYS A 177 -6.02 4.78 8.86
C LYS A 177 -5.70 4.83 10.35
N ASP A 178 -6.68 4.61 11.22
CA ASP A 178 -6.47 4.56 12.66
C ASP A 178 -5.55 3.40 13.04
N ARG A 179 -5.74 2.23 12.44
CA ARG A 179 -4.87 1.06 12.62
C ARG A 179 -3.44 1.34 12.18
N LEU A 180 -3.25 1.90 10.98
CA LEU A 180 -1.92 2.29 10.46
C LEU A 180 -1.27 3.36 11.34
N SER A 181 -2.03 4.31 11.87
CA SER A 181 -1.54 5.35 12.77
C SER A 181 -1.06 4.77 14.09
N SER A 182 -1.80 3.81 14.66
CA SER A 182 -1.38 3.11 15.87
C SER A 182 -0.12 2.28 15.63
N LEU A 183 -0.04 1.56 14.50
CA LEU A 183 1.18 0.82 14.12
C LEU A 183 2.40 1.75 14.00
N ASN A 184 2.23 2.93 13.42
CA ASN A 184 3.31 3.91 13.31
C ASN A 184 3.74 4.47 14.69
N ARG A 185 2.76 4.85 15.54
CA ARG A 185 3.02 5.38 16.89
C ARG A 185 3.71 4.37 17.79
N GLU A 186 3.30 3.11 17.71
CA GLU A 186 3.85 2.00 18.48
C GLU A 186 5.17 1.47 17.87
N GLN A 187 5.65 2.07 16.77
CA GLN A 187 6.80 1.60 15.99
C GLN A 187 6.74 0.10 15.70
N THR A 188 5.52 -0.38 15.43
CA THR A 188 5.26 -1.79 15.28
C THR A 188 5.86 -2.28 13.96
N PRO A 189 6.89 -3.16 13.98
CA PRO A 189 7.45 -3.76 12.77
C PRO A 189 6.38 -4.51 11.97
N LEU A 190 6.40 -4.27 10.66
CA LEU A 190 5.58 -4.96 9.67
C LEU A 190 6.43 -5.92 8.85
N SER A 191 5.89 -7.10 8.58
CA SER A 191 6.46 -8.07 7.66
C SER A 191 6.49 -7.52 6.23
N PRO A 192 7.39 -8.03 5.38
CA PRO A 192 7.42 -7.69 3.96
C PRO A 192 6.09 -7.87 3.24
N LYS A 193 5.34 -8.94 3.58
CA LYS A 193 4.02 -9.21 2.98
C LYS A 193 3.02 -8.11 3.34
N GLU A 194 2.98 -7.68 4.60
CA GLU A 194 2.10 -6.62 5.06
C GLU A 194 2.45 -5.29 4.40
N LYS A 195 3.74 -4.91 4.37
CA LYS A 195 4.20 -3.68 3.69
C LYS A 195 3.76 -3.65 2.22
N ARG A 196 3.95 -4.77 1.49
CA ARG A 196 3.55 -4.90 0.08
C ARG A 196 2.04 -4.79 -0.09
N ASN A 197 1.26 -5.44 0.77
CA ASN A 197 -0.20 -5.36 0.70
C ASN A 197 -0.71 -3.94 1.00
N ILE A 198 -0.17 -3.29 2.03
CA ILE A 198 -0.47 -1.90 2.36
C ILE A 198 -0.15 -1.00 1.17
N ALA A 199 1.07 -1.07 0.65
CA ALA A 199 1.50 -0.24 -0.49
C ALA A 199 0.63 -0.45 -1.73
N THR A 200 0.18 -1.68 -2.00
CA THR A 200 -0.70 -1.97 -3.14
C THR A 200 -2.02 -1.21 -3.07
N HIS A 201 -2.65 -1.13 -1.89
CA HIS A 201 -4.04 -0.67 -1.79
C HIS A 201 -4.21 0.70 -1.14
N ILE A 202 -3.19 1.23 -0.46
CA ILE A 202 -3.23 2.56 0.17
C ILE A 202 -3.45 3.70 -0.84
N VAL A 203 -3.15 3.46 -2.12
CA VAL A 203 -3.39 4.41 -3.21
C VAL A 203 -4.88 4.65 -3.48
N ILE A 204 -5.77 3.72 -3.14
CA ILE A 204 -7.20 3.79 -3.50
C ILE A 204 -7.93 4.86 -2.68
N PRO A 205 -7.83 4.88 -1.33
CA PRO A 205 -8.36 5.99 -0.54
C PRO A 205 -7.85 7.36 -0.99
N TYR A 206 -6.59 7.43 -1.45
CA TYR A 206 -6.06 8.67 -1.98
C TYR A 206 -6.82 9.14 -3.23
N ILE A 207 -7.02 8.24 -4.21
CA ILE A 207 -7.72 8.54 -5.46
C ILE A 207 -9.12 9.11 -5.21
N TYR A 208 -9.86 8.52 -4.27
CA TYR A 208 -11.27 8.85 -4.07
C TYR A 208 -11.51 9.93 -3.00
N SER A 209 -10.75 9.91 -1.91
CA SER A 209 -11.02 10.72 -0.71
C SER A 209 -10.07 11.92 -0.53
N ASN A 210 -9.08 12.10 -1.42
CA ASN A 210 -8.12 13.22 -1.37
C ASN A 210 -7.44 13.40 0.01
N ALA A 211 -7.10 12.29 0.67
CA ALA A 211 -6.56 12.24 2.04
C ALA A 211 -5.07 12.64 2.13
N GLU A 212 -4.73 13.82 1.58
CA GLU A 212 -3.38 14.27 1.20
C GLU A 212 -2.33 14.39 2.33
N PRO A 213 -2.60 15.03 3.48
CA PRO A 213 -1.51 15.36 4.42
C PRO A 213 -1.00 14.18 5.26
N SER A 214 -1.75 13.07 5.38
CA SER A 214 -1.39 11.98 6.30
C SER A 214 -0.47 10.91 5.69
N LEU A 215 -0.32 10.87 4.35
CA LEU A 215 0.32 9.74 3.67
C LEU A 215 1.83 9.82 3.53
N GLU A 216 2.41 11.02 3.46
CA GLU A 216 3.87 11.20 3.51
C GLU A 216 4.42 10.66 4.83
N THR A 217 3.78 10.99 5.95
CA THR A 217 4.13 10.45 7.28
C THR A 217 3.97 8.93 7.35
N PHE A 218 3.08 8.33 6.56
CA PHE A 218 2.95 6.88 6.46
C PHE A 218 4.01 6.24 5.57
N PHE A 219 4.36 6.84 4.43
CA PHE A 219 5.45 6.37 3.59
C PHE A 219 6.79 6.47 4.32
N ASP A 220 6.96 7.52 5.12
CA ASP A 220 8.18 7.79 5.87
C ASP A 220 8.22 7.09 7.25
N GLY A 221 7.07 6.75 7.84
CA GLY A 221 7.02 6.06 9.13
C GLY A 221 6.87 4.54 9.00
N VAL A 222 5.89 4.10 8.20
CA VAL A 222 5.44 2.70 8.12
C VAL A 222 6.12 1.93 6.98
N LEU A 223 6.48 2.62 5.89
CA LEU A 223 7.09 2.03 4.70
C LEU A 223 8.56 2.47 4.51
N TYR A 224 9.27 2.82 5.60
CA TYR A 224 10.65 3.31 5.57
C TYR A 224 11.69 2.28 5.07
N HIS A 225 12.84 2.83 4.63
CA HIS A 225 13.85 2.41 3.63
C HIS A 225 14.40 0.96 3.52
N ASP A 226 15.01 0.74 2.33
CA ASP A 226 15.89 -0.33 1.79
C ASP A 226 15.28 -1.48 0.98
N GLU A 227 13.96 -1.65 0.97
CA GLU A 227 13.33 -2.72 0.18
C GLU A 227 12.81 -2.17 -1.17
N GLU A 228 13.45 -2.57 -2.29
CA GLU A 228 13.03 -2.24 -3.67
C GLU A 228 11.76 -2.99 -4.12
N TYR A 229 10.73 -3.05 -3.27
CA TYR A 229 9.45 -3.64 -3.69
C TYR A 229 8.75 -2.71 -4.67
N ASP A 230 8.39 -3.26 -5.83
CA ASP A 230 7.62 -2.57 -6.86
C ASP A 230 6.32 -1.96 -6.31
N GLU A 231 5.65 -2.63 -5.35
CA GLU A 231 4.45 -2.10 -4.68
C GLU A 231 4.71 -0.73 -4.04
N ILE A 232 5.83 -0.61 -3.31
CA ILE A 232 6.21 0.62 -2.61
C ILE A 232 6.63 1.68 -3.63
N VAL A 233 7.38 1.30 -4.65
CA VAL A 233 7.77 2.20 -5.75
C VAL A 233 6.53 2.78 -6.42
N VAL A 234 5.56 1.94 -6.78
CA VAL A 234 4.32 2.40 -7.41
C VAL A 234 3.54 3.31 -6.47
N ALA A 235 3.34 2.94 -5.21
CA ALA A 235 2.60 3.75 -4.24
C ALA A 235 3.21 5.15 -4.05
N LYS A 236 4.54 5.24 -3.88
CA LYS A 236 5.26 6.52 -3.76
C LYS A 236 5.13 7.37 -5.02
N ASN A 237 5.21 6.76 -6.21
CA ASN A 237 5.09 7.48 -7.48
C ASN A 237 3.65 7.93 -7.77
N VAL A 238 2.63 7.18 -7.32
CA VAL A 238 1.23 7.61 -7.35
C VAL A 238 1.02 8.83 -6.46
N TYR A 239 1.52 8.78 -5.22
CA TYR A 239 1.49 9.92 -4.31
C TYR A 239 2.20 11.14 -4.90
N ALA A 240 3.43 10.97 -5.39
CA ALA A 240 4.21 12.03 -6.02
C ALA A 240 3.51 12.66 -7.23
N TYR A 241 2.77 11.87 -8.03
CA TYR A 241 1.96 12.37 -9.13
C TYR A 241 0.88 13.34 -8.65
N PHE A 242 0.17 13.00 -7.59
CA PHE A 242 -0.88 13.86 -7.06
C PHE A 242 -0.31 15.12 -6.39
N CYS A 243 0.78 15.02 -5.62
CA CYS A 243 1.45 16.21 -5.10
C CYS A 243 1.92 17.15 -6.23
N ALA A 244 2.47 16.59 -7.31
CA ALA A 244 2.87 17.36 -8.48
C ALA A 244 1.68 18.00 -9.21
N ARG A 245 0.51 17.33 -9.20
CA ARG A 245 -0.74 17.85 -9.76
C ARG A 245 -1.30 19.01 -8.94
N SER A 246 -1.40 18.86 -7.62
CA SER A 246 -1.96 19.87 -6.71
C SER A 246 -1.12 21.16 -6.72
N ASN A 247 0.21 21.04 -6.82
CA ASN A 247 1.11 22.19 -6.98
C ASN A 247 1.07 22.84 -8.37
N ALA A 248 0.41 22.22 -9.35
CA ALA A 248 0.31 22.67 -10.73
C ALA A 248 -1.07 23.27 -11.07
N GLU A 249 -1.88 23.67 -10.08
CA GLU A 249 -3.19 24.32 -10.30
C GLU A 249 -3.12 25.74 -10.92
N GLY A 250 -1.98 26.11 -11.52
CA GLY A 250 -1.89 27.19 -12.51
C GLY A 250 -1.70 26.62 -13.92
N LEU A 251 -2.34 27.24 -14.93
CA LEU A 251 -2.29 26.87 -16.37
C LEU A 251 -0.87 26.71 -16.98
N THR A 252 0.18 27.04 -16.23
CA THR A 252 1.57 26.78 -16.57
C THR A 252 2.16 25.77 -15.59
N VAL A 253 2.28 24.52 -16.02
CA VAL A 253 3.15 23.54 -15.35
C VAL A 253 4.56 24.12 -15.41
N GLY A 254 5.08 24.60 -14.29
CA GLY A 254 6.47 25.08 -14.21
C GLY A 254 7.45 23.97 -14.59
N LEU A 255 8.64 24.35 -15.09
CA LEU A 255 9.72 23.41 -15.45
C LEU A 255 10.03 22.40 -14.33
N SER A 256 9.88 22.78 -13.05
CA SER A 256 10.08 21.91 -11.89
C SER A 256 9.09 20.73 -11.80
N SER A 257 7.84 20.91 -12.24
CA SER A 257 6.84 19.84 -12.25
C SER A 257 7.04 18.88 -13.42
N TYR A 258 7.66 19.34 -14.51
CA TYR A 258 7.97 18.50 -15.68
C TYR A 258 9.01 17.43 -15.36
N ASP A 259 10.12 17.81 -14.74
CA ASP A 259 11.18 16.87 -14.34
C ASP A 259 10.64 15.80 -13.38
N LYS A 260 9.76 16.20 -12.47
CA LYS A 260 9.08 15.28 -11.55
C LYS A 260 8.18 14.27 -12.30
N PHE A 261 7.43 14.70 -13.31
CA PHE A 261 6.66 13.77 -14.15
C PHE A 261 7.56 12.82 -14.94
N PHE A 262 8.72 13.27 -15.43
CA PHE A 262 9.69 12.39 -16.09
C PHE A 262 10.28 11.34 -15.16
N GLU A 263 10.63 11.73 -13.94
CA GLU A 263 11.12 10.81 -12.92
C GLU A 263 10.07 9.76 -12.57
N ILE A 264 8.83 10.20 -12.29
CA ILE A 264 7.68 9.32 -12.06
C ILE A 264 7.52 8.34 -13.23
N LYS A 265 7.60 8.86 -14.47
CA LYS A 265 7.45 8.05 -15.67
C LYS A 265 8.52 6.97 -15.77
N LYS A 266 9.78 7.34 -15.52
CA LYS A 266 10.93 6.44 -15.53
C LYS A 266 10.74 5.31 -14.51
N ASN A 267 10.33 5.64 -13.29
CA ASN A 267 10.13 4.69 -12.21
C ASN A 267 9.00 3.69 -12.53
N LEU A 268 7.83 4.19 -12.94
CA LEU A 268 6.70 3.32 -13.31
C LEU A 268 7.02 2.44 -14.52
N SER A 269 7.77 2.96 -15.49
CA SER A 269 8.21 2.18 -16.65
C SER A 269 9.22 1.09 -16.28
N ALA A 270 10.06 1.32 -15.26
CA ALA A 270 10.97 0.29 -14.74
C ALA A 270 10.19 -0.86 -14.09
N VAL A 271 9.16 -0.53 -13.29
CA VAL A 271 8.26 -1.53 -12.69
C VAL A 271 7.57 -2.37 -13.77
N LEU A 272 6.93 -1.73 -14.76
CA LEU A 272 6.22 -2.43 -15.84
C LEU A 272 7.12 -3.35 -16.68
N LYS A 273 8.42 -3.04 -16.80
CA LYS A 273 9.39 -3.90 -17.50
C LYS A 273 9.75 -5.16 -16.71
N ARG A 274 9.67 -5.13 -15.38
CA ARG A 274 10.05 -6.27 -14.52
C ARG A 274 9.02 -7.40 -14.52
N ARG A 275 7.81 -7.17 -15.06
CA ARG A 275 6.64 -8.08 -15.02
C ARG A 275 6.37 -8.59 -13.61
N ASN A 276 5.45 -7.94 -12.91
CA ASN A 276 5.21 -8.26 -11.51
C ASN A 276 4.39 -9.57 -11.37
N LYS A 277 4.54 -10.26 -10.23
CA LYS A 277 3.64 -11.36 -9.86
C LYS A 277 2.27 -10.84 -9.38
N ASN A 278 2.18 -9.55 -9.07
CA ASN A 278 0.98 -8.89 -8.57
C ASN A 278 0.27 -8.11 -9.70
N ASP A 279 -0.82 -8.69 -10.23
CA ASP A 279 -1.63 -8.08 -11.29
C ASP A 279 -2.14 -6.67 -10.90
N TRP A 280 -2.38 -6.41 -9.60
CA TRP A 280 -2.82 -5.08 -9.13
C TRP A 280 -1.73 -4.03 -9.31
N ILE A 281 -0.46 -4.39 -9.11
CA ILE A 281 0.65 -3.45 -9.29
C ILE A 281 0.83 -3.08 -10.75
N ASP A 282 0.74 -4.06 -11.66
CA ASP A 282 0.79 -3.79 -13.09
C ASP A 282 -0.41 -2.92 -13.52
N LEU A 283 -1.61 -3.17 -12.98
CA LEU A 283 -2.79 -2.34 -13.21
C LEU A 283 -2.56 -0.88 -12.79
N ILE A 284 -2.16 -0.67 -11.53
CA ILE A 284 -1.96 0.65 -10.94
C ILE A 284 -0.83 1.37 -11.71
N ALA A 285 0.30 0.70 -11.92
CA ALA A 285 1.44 1.27 -12.63
C ALA A 285 1.09 1.66 -14.06
N SER A 286 0.35 0.83 -14.80
CA SER A 286 -0.06 1.12 -16.18
C SER A 286 -1.03 2.28 -16.24
N ASN A 287 -2.05 2.30 -15.37
CA ASN A 287 -3.02 3.39 -15.32
C ASN A 287 -2.35 4.72 -14.97
N PHE A 288 -1.48 4.77 -13.95
CA PHE A 288 -0.79 6.01 -13.59
C PHE A 288 0.30 6.41 -14.60
N SER A 289 0.98 5.45 -15.23
CA SER A 289 1.88 5.74 -16.35
C SER A 289 1.16 6.51 -17.46
N SER A 290 -0.08 6.12 -17.77
CA SER A 290 -0.87 6.78 -18.81
C SER A 290 -1.18 8.24 -18.48
N LEU A 291 -1.52 8.51 -17.21
CA LEU A 291 -1.80 9.86 -16.72
C LEU A 291 -0.56 10.75 -16.76
N VAL A 292 0.59 10.19 -16.38
CA VAL A 292 1.88 10.88 -16.42
C VAL A 292 2.29 11.17 -17.87
N SER A 293 2.15 10.20 -18.78
CA SER A 293 2.38 10.39 -20.22
C SER A 293 1.52 11.52 -20.78
N ARG A 294 0.22 11.56 -20.42
CA ARG A 294 -0.69 12.65 -20.79
C ARG A 294 -0.21 13.99 -20.24
N LYS A 295 0.19 14.07 -18.97
CA LYS A 295 0.70 15.32 -18.37
C LYS A 295 1.96 15.81 -19.07
N ILE A 296 2.90 14.91 -19.36
CA ILE A 296 4.10 15.23 -20.15
C ILE A 296 3.71 15.73 -21.56
N ALA A 297 2.74 15.10 -22.20
CA ALA A 297 2.25 15.53 -23.52
C ALA A 297 1.73 16.96 -23.49
N LEU A 298 0.91 17.32 -22.48
CA LEU A 298 0.35 18.66 -22.33
C LEU A 298 1.40 19.75 -22.09
N VAL A 299 2.59 19.40 -21.59
CA VAL A 299 3.72 20.33 -21.44
C VAL A 299 4.52 20.48 -22.74
N HIS A 300 4.52 19.46 -23.62
CA HIS A 300 5.20 19.55 -24.90
C HIS A 300 4.46 20.50 -25.86
N ASN A 301 5.06 21.67 -26.09
CA ASN A 301 4.54 22.68 -27.01
C ASN A 301 4.78 22.35 -28.51
N ASN A 302 5.37 21.19 -28.82
CA ASN A 302 5.62 20.75 -30.20
C ASN A 302 4.76 19.53 -30.58
N ASN A 303 4.29 19.51 -31.83
CA ASN A 303 3.35 18.50 -32.32
C ASN A 303 3.90 17.05 -32.25
N ILE A 304 5.21 16.85 -32.37
CA ILE A 304 5.82 15.51 -32.39
C ILE A 304 5.91 14.91 -30.99
N GLY A 305 6.41 15.68 -30.02
CA GLY A 305 6.53 15.25 -28.63
C GLY A 305 5.16 14.99 -28.00
N TRP A 306 4.20 15.88 -28.28
CA TRP A 306 2.81 15.70 -27.87
C TRP A 306 2.22 14.39 -28.41
N ARG A 307 2.30 14.13 -29.74
CA ARG A 307 1.72 12.92 -30.36
C ARG A 307 2.30 11.65 -29.76
N LYS A 308 3.62 11.56 -29.66
CA LYS A 308 4.31 10.38 -29.13
C LYS A 308 3.90 10.08 -27.69
N GLN A 309 3.75 11.10 -26.85
CA GLN A 309 3.38 10.91 -25.45
C GLN A 309 1.88 10.58 -25.29
N MET A 310 1.02 11.13 -26.16
CA MET A 310 -0.40 10.76 -26.19
C MET A 310 -0.64 9.34 -26.71
N GLU A 311 0.14 8.87 -27.70
CA GLU A 311 0.11 7.47 -28.15
C GLU A 311 0.50 6.52 -27.00
N LYS A 312 1.58 6.81 -26.29
CA LYS A 312 1.96 6.05 -25.09
C LYS A 312 0.89 6.05 -24.02
N ALA A 313 0.28 7.21 -23.74
CA ALA A 313 -0.81 7.30 -22.78
C ALA A 313 -1.97 6.38 -23.16
N GLU A 314 -2.33 6.33 -24.44
CA GLU A 314 -3.38 5.45 -24.95
C GLU A 314 -3.01 3.96 -24.86
N GLU A 315 -1.79 3.58 -25.22
CA GLU A 315 -1.29 2.21 -25.07
C GLU A 315 -1.36 1.72 -23.62
N GLU A 316 -0.95 2.58 -22.69
CA GLU A 316 -0.85 2.28 -21.26
C GLU A 316 -2.22 2.20 -20.57
N ILE A 317 -3.18 3.06 -20.94
CA ILE A 317 -4.54 2.96 -20.39
C ILE A 317 -5.27 1.73 -20.94
N ASN A 318 -5.03 1.37 -22.20
CA ASN A 318 -5.57 0.14 -22.79
C ASN A 318 -4.93 -1.12 -22.18
N ALA A 319 -3.64 -1.05 -21.82
CA ALA A 319 -2.98 -2.12 -21.07
C ALA A 319 -3.59 -2.28 -19.66
N ALA A 320 -3.85 -1.18 -18.94
CA ALA A 320 -4.52 -1.21 -17.65
C ALA A 320 -5.91 -1.87 -17.75
N GLU A 321 -6.72 -1.50 -18.74
CA GLU A 321 -8.03 -2.11 -18.98
C GLU A 321 -7.92 -3.64 -19.22
N ARG A 322 -6.96 -4.09 -20.03
CA ARG A 322 -6.72 -5.53 -20.25
C ARG A 322 -6.34 -6.26 -18.97
N ILE A 323 -5.45 -5.69 -18.16
CA ILE A 323 -5.03 -6.28 -16.89
C ILE A 323 -6.25 -6.41 -15.95
N LEU A 324 -7.11 -5.39 -15.89
CA LEU A 324 -8.32 -5.46 -15.06
C LEU A 324 -9.27 -6.58 -15.50
N LEU A 325 -9.43 -6.79 -16.81
CA LEU A 325 -10.22 -7.91 -17.34
C LEU A 325 -9.62 -9.27 -16.98
N GLU A 326 -8.29 -9.38 -16.90
CA GLU A 326 -7.64 -10.60 -16.42
C GLU A 326 -7.85 -10.82 -14.93
N ILE A 327 -7.77 -9.76 -14.12
CA ILE A 327 -8.07 -9.83 -12.67
C ILE A 327 -9.52 -10.27 -12.45
N GLU A 328 -10.46 -9.71 -13.20
CA GLU A 328 -11.89 -10.07 -13.18
C GLU A 328 -12.08 -11.56 -13.52
N LYS A 329 -11.45 -12.04 -14.60
CA LYS A 329 -11.52 -13.46 -15.00
C LYS A 329 -10.94 -14.42 -13.97
N LYS A 330 -9.88 -14.02 -13.27
CA LYS A 330 -9.25 -14.84 -12.22
C LYS A 330 -10.06 -14.86 -10.92
N ASN A 331 -11.16 -14.10 -10.80
CA ASN A 331 -11.99 -13.96 -9.59
C ASN A 331 -11.16 -13.65 -8.32
N LYS A 332 -10.12 -12.82 -8.45
CA LYS A 332 -9.18 -12.52 -7.36
C LYS A 332 -9.68 -11.52 -6.32
N CYS A 333 -10.87 -10.93 -6.51
CA CYS A 333 -11.38 -9.85 -5.64
C CYS A 333 -12.90 -9.72 -5.72
N SER A 334 -13.48 -8.82 -4.93
CA SER A 334 -14.91 -8.55 -4.98
C SER A 334 -15.33 -7.84 -6.27
N ALA A 335 -16.60 -8.03 -6.66
CA ALA A 335 -17.18 -7.31 -7.80
C ALA A 335 -17.08 -5.78 -7.63
N ASN A 336 -17.20 -5.29 -6.39
CA ASN A 336 -17.08 -3.87 -6.08
C ASN A 336 -15.68 -3.33 -6.36
N SER A 337 -14.63 -4.11 -6.10
CA SER A 337 -13.25 -3.74 -6.47
C SER A 337 -13.09 -3.60 -7.98
N ILE A 338 -13.66 -4.53 -8.76
CA ILE A 338 -13.66 -4.43 -10.22
C ILE A 338 -14.42 -3.19 -10.68
N PHE A 339 -15.60 -2.92 -10.13
CA PHE A 339 -16.40 -1.75 -10.48
C PHE A 339 -15.70 -0.43 -10.14
N LEU A 340 -15.05 -0.36 -8.98
CA LEU A 340 -14.27 0.80 -8.57
C LEU A 340 -13.17 1.10 -9.60
N TRP A 341 -12.38 0.09 -9.97
CA TRP A 341 -11.31 0.25 -10.96
C TRP A 341 -11.80 0.49 -12.38
N LYS A 342 -12.88 -0.15 -12.84
CA LYS A 342 -13.52 0.16 -14.14
C LYS A 342 -13.91 1.63 -14.19
N GLY A 343 -14.54 2.10 -13.11
CA GLY A 343 -14.88 3.50 -12.92
C GLY A 343 -13.69 4.45 -13.06
N PHE A 344 -12.54 4.10 -12.50
CA PHE A 344 -11.35 4.95 -12.59
C PHE A 344 -10.70 4.92 -13.98
N ILE A 345 -10.53 3.73 -14.56
CA ILE A 345 -9.90 3.53 -15.87
C ILE A 345 -10.69 4.22 -16.98
N TYR A 346 -12.02 4.06 -17.01
CA TYR A 346 -12.85 4.63 -18.08
C TYR A 346 -12.83 6.15 -18.07
N TYR A 347 -12.81 6.76 -16.88
CA TYR A 347 -12.66 8.20 -16.74
C TYR A 347 -11.27 8.68 -17.19
N ASN A 348 -10.21 7.97 -16.84
CA ASN A 348 -8.85 8.30 -17.30
C ASN A 348 -8.71 8.11 -18.81
N LYS A 349 -9.33 7.08 -19.38
CA LYS A 349 -9.41 6.83 -20.82
C LYS A 349 -10.14 7.96 -21.54
N TYR A 350 -11.25 8.44 -21.00
CA TYR A 350 -11.91 9.66 -21.48
C TYR A 350 -10.92 10.84 -21.49
N ASN A 351 -10.26 11.14 -20.38
CA ASN A 351 -9.32 12.27 -20.27
C ASN A 351 -8.17 12.22 -21.29
N ILE A 352 -7.69 11.02 -21.63
CA ILE A 352 -6.64 10.82 -22.64
C ILE A 352 -7.20 11.01 -24.05
N LEU A 353 -8.33 10.37 -24.36
CA LEU A 353 -8.90 10.39 -25.71
C LEU A 353 -9.55 11.74 -26.07
N SER A 354 -10.10 12.46 -25.09
CA SER A 354 -10.70 13.79 -25.28
C SER A 354 -9.65 14.83 -25.68
N ALA A 355 -8.41 14.67 -25.21
CA ALA A 355 -7.29 15.48 -25.63
C ALA A 355 -6.88 15.25 -27.10
N LYS A 356 -7.16 14.05 -27.66
CA LYS A 356 -6.89 13.71 -29.07
C LYS A 356 -8.04 14.06 -30.01
N SER A 357 -9.28 13.87 -29.55
CA SER A 357 -10.47 14.04 -30.37
C SER A 357 -11.65 14.53 -29.54
N LYS A 358 -12.41 15.47 -30.09
CA LYS A 358 -13.61 16.04 -29.45
C LYS A 358 -14.87 15.29 -29.89
N SER A 359 -14.87 13.95 -29.76
CA SER A 359 -15.95 13.08 -30.23
C SER A 359 -17.03 12.88 -29.17
N ARG A 360 -18.31 13.00 -29.54
CA ARG A 360 -19.46 12.72 -28.64
C ARG A 360 -19.45 11.28 -28.13
N LYS A 361 -18.87 10.33 -28.89
CA LYS A 361 -18.73 8.93 -28.47
C LYS A 361 -17.86 8.76 -27.22
N LEU A 362 -17.04 9.76 -26.88
CA LEU A 362 -16.24 9.74 -25.65
C LEU A 362 -17.08 9.99 -24.39
N ILE A 363 -18.25 10.63 -24.50
CA ILE A 363 -19.16 10.83 -23.37
C ILE A 363 -19.58 9.47 -22.78
N ASN A 364 -19.77 8.45 -23.63
CA ASN A 364 -20.10 7.09 -23.18
C ASN A 364 -19.07 6.54 -22.17
N LEU A 365 -17.78 6.88 -22.30
CA LEU A 365 -16.76 6.46 -21.33
C LEU A 365 -16.98 7.08 -19.95
N VAL A 366 -17.46 8.32 -19.89
CA VAL A 366 -17.78 9.02 -18.64
C VAL A 366 -19.05 8.46 -18.03
N GLU A 367 -20.05 8.15 -18.85
CA GLU A 367 -21.29 7.49 -18.41
C GLU A 367 -21.01 6.09 -17.86
N ASP A 368 -20.20 5.30 -18.56
CA ASP A 368 -19.74 4.00 -18.10
C ASP A 368 -18.95 4.13 -16.79
N ALA A 369 -18.01 5.09 -16.72
CA ALA A 369 -17.25 5.35 -15.51
C ALA A 369 -18.17 5.67 -14.31
N ALA A 370 -19.15 6.55 -14.50
CA ALA A 370 -20.12 6.92 -13.48
C ALA A 370 -21.01 5.73 -13.07
N SER A 371 -21.45 4.93 -14.05
CA SER A 371 -22.24 3.72 -13.83
C SER A 371 -21.50 2.67 -12.99
N TYR A 372 -20.26 2.36 -13.34
CA TYR A 372 -19.43 1.41 -12.58
C TYR A 372 -19.16 1.93 -11.17
N ARG A 373 -18.82 3.20 -11.02
CA ARG A 373 -18.67 3.85 -9.71
C ARG A 373 -19.95 3.72 -8.88
N GLY A 374 -21.11 4.05 -9.45
CA GLY A 374 -22.41 3.89 -8.79
C GLY A 374 -22.65 2.48 -8.26
N LYS A 375 -22.27 1.44 -9.03
CA LYS A 375 -22.34 0.03 -8.60
C LYS A 375 -21.38 -0.30 -7.46
N ALA A 376 -20.17 0.25 -7.45
CA ALA A 376 -19.24 0.07 -6.34
C ALA A 376 -19.80 0.71 -5.04
N PHE A 377 -20.39 1.91 -5.16
CA PHE A 377 -20.84 2.68 -3.99
C PHE A 377 -22.23 2.33 -3.47
N SER A 378 -23.03 1.56 -4.20
CA SER A 378 -24.26 0.99 -3.65
C SER A 378 -24.02 0.05 -2.47
N ALA A 379 -22.78 -0.38 -2.25
CA ALA A 379 -22.37 -1.18 -1.11
C ALA A 379 -21.88 -0.36 0.10
N LEU A 380 -21.80 0.98 0.01
CA LEU A 380 -21.42 1.85 1.14
C LEU A 380 -22.64 2.31 1.96
N SER A 381 -22.36 2.88 3.15
CA SER A 381 -23.37 3.61 3.93
C SER A 381 -24.00 4.74 3.12
N ALA A 382 -25.26 5.08 3.43
CA ALA A 382 -26.03 6.06 2.67
C ALA A 382 -25.37 7.45 2.61
N GLU A 383 -24.60 7.82 3.63
CA GLU A 383 -23.97 9.14 3.76
C GLU A 383 -22.68 9.26 2.94
N SER A 384 -21.77 8.29 3.06
CA SER A 384 -20.55 8.22 2.23
C SER A 384 -20.88 8.01 0.74
N SER A 385 -21.99 7.32 0.45
CA SER A 385 -22.50 7.15 -0.91
C SER A 385 -22.95 8.49 -1.52
N LYS A 386 -23.60 9.37 -0.74
CA LYS A 386 -24.09 10.69 -1.22
C LYS A 386 -22.96 11.64 -1.60
N GLU A 387 -21.95 11.81 -0.76
CA GLU A 387 -20.82 12.73 -1.00
C GLU A 387 -20.05 12.35 -2.28
N MET A 388 -19.76 11.06 -2.44
CA MET A 388 -19.06 10.58 -3.62
C MET A 388 -19.93 10.61 -4.87
N HIS A 389 -21.22 10.30 -4.77
CA HIS A 389 -22.14 10.46 -5.90
C HIS A 389 -22.18 11.92 -6.40
N ALA A 390 -22.18 12.90 -5.49
CA ALA A 390 -22.10 14.31 -5.87
C ALA A 390 -20.80 14.66 -6.61
N LYS A 391 -19.65 14.15 -6.14
CA LYS A 391 -18.35 14.32 -6.83
C LYS A 391 -18.36 13.75 -8.25
N PHE A 392 -18.99 12.60 -8.48
CA PHE A 392 -19.03 12.01 -9.83
C PHE A 392 -20.02 12.70 -10.76
N LEU A 393 -21.16 13.14 -10.24
CA LEU A 393 -22.09 13.98 -11.01
C LEU A 393 -21.40 15.27 -11.45
N TRP A 394 -20.55 15.85 -10.61
CA TRP A 394 -19.72 16.99 -10.96
C TRP A 394 -18.69 16.66 -12.05
N GLU A 395 -17.95 15.56 -11.92
CA GLU A 395 -17.00 15.11 -12.96
C GLU A 395 -17.68 14.83 -14.31
N LYS A 396 -18.89 14.25 -14.29
CA LYS A 396 -19.72 14.04 -15.47
C LYS A 396 -20.13 15.37 -16.11
N LEU A 397 -20.62 16.31 -15.29
CA LEU A 397 -21.03 17.63 -15.76
C LEU A 397 -19.87 18.39 -16.41
N LEU A 398 -18.68 18.37 -15.79
CA LEU A 398 -17.49 18.98 -16.37
C LEU A 398 -17.12 18.37 -17.74
N ALA A 399 -17.16 17.05 -17.85
CA ALA A 399 -16.89 16.35 -19.10
C ALA A 399 -17.90 16.68 -20.21
N GLU A 400 -19.19 16.82 -19.86
CA GLU A 400 -20.22 17.27 -20.79
C GLU A 400 -19.93 18.71 -21.25
N ILE A 401 -19.67 19.62 -20.33
CA ILE A 401 -19.31 21.02 -20.63
C ILE A 401 -18.09 21.10 -21.57
N GLU A 402 -17.03 20.32 -21.32
CA GLU A 402 -15.84 20.28 -22.19
C GLU A 402 -16.18 19.86 -23.63
N VAL A 403 -17.04 18.84 -23.80
CA VAL A 403 -17.46 18.37 -25.12
C VAL A 403 -18.38 19.37 -25.82
N TYR A 404 -19.22 20.09 -25.09
CA TYR A 404 -20.08 21.13 -25.65
C TYR A 404 -19.29 22.38 -26.07
N ASN A 405 -18.37 22.87 -25.24
CA ASN A 405 -17.50 24.02 -25.56
C ASN A 405 -16.62 23.73 -26.79
N ALA A 406 -16.17 22.49 -26.94
CA ALA A 406 -15.47 22.03 -28.14
C ALA A 406 -16.28 22.20 -29.44
N LYS A 407 -17.62 22.07 -29.41
CA LYS A 407 -18.49 22.25 -30.60
C LYS A 407 -18.72 23.72 -30.95
N GLU A 408 -18.88 24.58 -29.96
CA GLU A 408 -19.07 26.02 -30.18
C GLU A 408 -17.83 26.64 -30.84
N ILE A 409 -16.63 26.20 -30.41
CA ILE A 409 -15.34 26.63 -30.98
C ILE A 409 -15.07 26.03 -32.37
N CYS A 410 -15.43 24.77 -32.62
CA CYS A 410 -15.05 24.07 -33.86
C CYS A 410 -16.13 24.06 -34.96
N GLY A 411 -17.37 24.46 -34.69
CA GLY A 411 -18.50 24.15 -35.58
C GLY A 411 -19.43 25.29 -35.99
N GLY A 412 -19.43 26.45 -35.33
CA GLY A 412 -20.42 27.51 -35.62
C GLY A 412 -21.89 27.03 -35.52
N LEU A 413 -22.13 25.86 -34.90
CA LEU A 413 -23.44 25.25 -34.73
C LEU A 413 -24.02 25.72 -33.40
N SER A 414 -25.26 26.21 -33.42
CA SER A 414 -26.01 26.54 -32.21
C SER A 414 -26.12 25.28 -31.34
N VAL A 415 -25.36 25.24 -30.26
CA VAL A 415 -25.54 24.25 -29.20
C VAL A 415 -26.95 24.42 -28.66
N ASP A 416 -27.72 23.33 -28.55
CA ASP A 416 -28.99 23.37 -27.82
C ASP A 416 -28.67 23.57 -26.33
N ARG A 417 -28.61 24.85 -25.94
CA ARG A 417 -28.28 25.31 -24.58
C ARG A 417 -29.27 24.78 -23.54
N THR A 418 -30.40 24.21 -23.97
CA THR A 418 -31.43 23.64 -23.09
C THR A 418 -30.92 22.39 -22.38
N GLU A 419 -30.16 21.50 -23.04
CA GLU A 419 -29.60 20.29 -22.41
C GLU A 419 -28.51 20.62 -21.37
N VAL A 420 -27.61 21.56 -21.70
CA VAL A 420 -26.56 22.02 -20.77
C VAL A 420 -27.17 22.72 -19.57
N ASN A 421 -28.15 23.60 -19.78
CA ASN A 421 -28.88 24.25 -18.69
C ASN A 421 -29.69 23.25 -17.85
N LEU A 422 -30.23 22.20 -18.46
CA LEU A 422 -30.93 21.13 -17.74
C LEU A 422 -29.97 20.30 -16.88
N ALA A 423 -28.81 19.92 -17.41
CA ALA A 423 -27.76 19.20 -16.67
C ALA A 423 -27.22 20.04 -15.51
N LEU A 424 -26.91 21.32 -15.76
CA LEU A 424 -26.54 22.29 -14.72
C LEU A 424 -27.66 22.43 -13.68
N SER A 425 -28.92 22.59 -14.09
CA SER A 425 -30.04 22.74 -13.15
C SER A 425 -30.26 21.46 -12.32
N THR A 426 -30.01 20.29 -12.91
CA THR A 426 -30.15 18.99 -12.25
C THR A 426 -29.03 18.77 -11.23
N ALA A 427 -27.78 19.08 -11.60
CA ALA A 427 -26.65 19.06 -10.67
C ALA A 427 -26.84 20.06 -9.53
N ILE A 428 -27.28 21.29 -9.83
CA ILE A 428 -27.58 22.34 -8.84
C ILE A 428 -28.75 21.91 -7.93
N SER A 429 -29.82 21.33 -8.48
CA SER A 429 -30.98 20.84 -7.70
C SER A 429 -30.60 19.67 -6.79
N PHE A 430 -29.75 18.76 -7.28
CA PHE A 430 -29.22 17.66 -6.49
C PHE A 430 -28.31 18.15 -5.36
N ILE A 431 -27.40 19.09 -5.66
CA ILE A 431 -26.57 19.79 -4.67
C ILE A 431 -27.50 20.46 -3.64
N LYS A 432 -28.48 21.27 -4.04
CA LYS A 432 -29.48 21.89 -3.14
C LYS A 432 -30.18 20.90 -2.21
N LYS A 433 -30.58 19.74 -2.73
CA LYS A 433 -31.29 18.70 -1.96
C LYS A 433 -30.41 18.02 -0.90
N HIS A 434 -29.09 18.08 -1.05
CA HIS A 434 -28.13 17.39 -0.17
C HIS A 434 -27.23 18.36 0.64
N VAL A 435 -27.29 19.66 0.33
CA VAL A 435 -26.55 20.75 1.02
C VAL A 435 -27.28 21.27 2.27
N SER A 436 -28.59 20.99 2.43
CA SER A 436 -29.34 21.37 3.65
C SER A 436 -28.82 20.70 4.93
N ASP A 437 -27.93 19.71 4.82
CA ASP A 437 -27.30 18.98 5.94
C ASP A 437 -25.82 19.40 6.16
N GLY A 438 -25.54 20.71 6.18
CA GLY A 438 -24.49 21.30 7.02
C GLY A 438 -22.99 20.95 6.83
N SER A 439 -22.53 20.42 5.70
CA SER A 439 -21.11 20.04 5.54
C SER A 439 -20.18 21.20 5.10
N LYS A 440 -19.07 21.40 5.83
CA LYS A 440 -18.05 22.45 5.60
C LYS A 440 -17.26 22.33 4.28
N ASN A 441 -17.33 21.20 3.57
CA ASN A 441 -16.55 20.94 2.33
C ASN A 441 -17.12 21.63 1.07
N ILE A 442 -18.25 22.33 1.18
CA ILE A 442 -18.96 22.93 0.04
C ILE A 442 -18.39 24.30 -0.34
N SER A 443 -17.79 25.05 0.59
CA SER A 443 -17.16 26.35 0.25
C SER A 443 -16.03 26.18 -0.75
N ASP A 444 -15.22 25.12 -0.63
CA ASP A 444 -14.11 24.83 -1.54
C ASP A 444 -14.60 24.44 -2.95
N ILE A 445 -15.74 23.76 -3.06
CA ILE A 445 -16.36 23.41 -4.35
C ILE A 445 -16.91 24.68 -5.00
N VAL A 446 -17.59 25.54 -4.23
CA VAL A 446 -18.08 26.84 -4.69
C VAL A 446 -16.92 27.72 -5.12
N GLU A 447 -15.85 27.83 -4.32
CA GLU A 447 -14.63 28.59 -4.62
C GLU A 447 -13.93 28.08 -5.89
N LYS A 448 -13.88 26.76 -6.10
CA LYS A 448 -13.38 26.16 -7.36
C LYS A 448 -14.27 26.48 -8.56
N ILE A 449 -15.58 26.67 -8.36
CA ILE A 449 -16.51 27.16 -9.39
C ILE A 449 -16.27 28.66 -9.64
N GLU A 450 -16.01 29.47 -8.61
CA GLU A 450 -15.70 30.90 -8.71
C GLU A 450 -14.38 31.19 -9.42
N ASN A 451 -13.38 30.35 -9.20
CA ASN A 451 -12.04 30.50 -9.78
C ASN A 451 -11.96 29.99 -11.23
N ASN A 452 -12.94 29.20 -11.71
CA ASN A 452 -13.03 28.73 -13.09
C ASN A 452 -13.94 29.58 -14.00
N LYS A 453 -14.09 30.89 -13.70
CA LYS A 453 -14.84 31.91 -14.48
C LYS A 453 -14.56 31.96 -15.99
N LEU A 454 -13.55 31.26 -16.49
CA LEU A 454 -13.01 31.34 -17.85
C LEU A 454 -13.90 30.73 -18.96
N TYR A 455 -15.00 30.05 -18.65
CA TYR A 455 -15.71 29.22 -19.64
C TYR A 455 -17.20 29.50 -19.85
N LEU A 456 -17.76 30.54 -19.23
CA LEU A 456 -19.16 30.95 -19.40
C LEU A 456 -19.21 32.45 -19.69
N SER A 457 -20.12 32.90 -20.57
CA SER A 457 -20.27 34.33 -20.86
C SER A 457 -20.58 35.10 -19.55
N ASP A 458 -20.11 36.35 -19.43
CA ASP A 458 -20.28 37.17 -18.21
C ASP A 458 -21.72 37.18 -17.68
N LYS A 459 -22.71 37.07 -18.59
CA LYS A 459 -24.13 37.05 -18.26
C LYS A 459 -24.61 35.71 -17.68
N GLU A 460 -24.03 34.59 -18.13
CA GLU A 460 -24.37 33.23 -17.69
C GLU A 460 -23.63 32.86 -16.41
N SER A 461 -22.35 33.25 -16.29
CA SER A 461 -21.60 33.21 -15.02
C SER A 461 -22.36 33.98 -13.95
N LYS A 462 -22.78 35.21 -14.24
CA LYS A 462 -23.50 36.07 -13.29
C LYS A 462 -24.85 35.48 -12.85
N ARG A 463 -25.58 34.78 -13.73
CA ARG A 463 -26.83 34.09 -13.39
C ARG A 463 -26.63 32.82 -12.58
N ALA A 464 -25.63 32.00 -12.92
CA ALA A 464 -25.25 30.83 -12.12
C ALA A 464 -24.78 31.26 -10.72
N PHE A 465 -24.01 32.35 -10.64
CA PHE A 465 -23.55 32.94 -9.38
C PHE A 465 -24.67 33.58 -8.55
N GLU A 466 -25.57 34.34 -9.15
CA GLU A 466 -26.76 34.85 -8.44
C GLU A 466 -27.62 33.71 -7.91
N ALA A 467 -27.75 32.61 -8.67
CA ALA A 467 -28.49 31.42 -8.23
C ALA A 467 -27.80 30.64 -7.10
N ILE A 468 -26.46 30.62 -7.03
CA ILE A 468 -25.68 30.04 -5.92
C ILE A 468 -25.74 30.97 -4.70
N LYS A 469 -25.59 32.29 -4.88
CA LYS A 469 -25.59 33.28 -3.81
C LYS A 469 -26.94 33.41 -3.10
N ILE A 470 -28.05 33.39 -3.84
CA ILE A 470 -29.43 33.34 -3.28
C ILE A 470 -29.66 32.08 -2.41
N VAL A 471 -28.83 31.05 -2.58
CA VAL A 471 -28.96 29.75 -1.91
C VAL A 471 -27.99 29.61 -0.73
N LEU A 472 -26.87 30.33 -0.73
CA LEU A 472 -25.93 30.39 0.40
C LEU A 472 -26.30 31.46 1.44
N ASP A 473 -27.05 32.50 1.05
CA ASP A 473 -27.56 33.55 1.95
C ASP A 473 -28.90 33.16 2.63
N LYS A 474 -29.36 31.91 2.48
CA LYS A 474 -30.51 31.30 3.17
C LYS A 474 -30.06 30.11 3.98
#